data_AF-A0A1F9E3P1-F1
#
_entry.id   AF-A0A1F9E3P1-F1
#
_cell.length_a   1.000
_cell.length_b   1.000
_cell.length_c   1.000
_cell.angle_alpha   90.00
_cell.angle_beta   90.00
_cell.angle_gamma   90.00
#
_symmetry.space_group_name_H-M   'P 1'
#
loop_
_entity.id
_entity.type
_entity.pdbx_description
1 polymer ?
#
loop_
_entity_poly.entity_id
_entity_poly.type
_entity_poly.pdbx_seq_one_letter_code
_entity_poly.pdbx_strand_id
1 'polypeptide(L)' 'MIAGGKKIAEKDALELSYNAIVRGAVGVDMGRNIFQSEHPGAMIRAVRQVVHKDMEPGRAYDLFKTLASEDKAFA' A
#
# COMPACT_ATOMS: atom_id res chain seq x y z
N MET A 1 1.24 -8.66 13.50
CA MET A 1 1.49 -7.45 12.69
C MET A 1 2.93 -7.47 12.22
N ILE A 2 3.23 -7.00 11.02
CA ILE A 2 4.62 -6.89 10.50
C ILE A 2 5.03 -5.42 10.33
N ALA A 3 6.32 -5.13 10.38
CA ALA A 3 6.84 -3.81 10.04
C ALA A 3 7.23 -3.73 8.55
N GLY A 4 6.98 -2.57 7.92
CA GLY A 4 7.25 -2.35 6.50
C GLY A 4 8.73 -2.23 6.12
N GLY A 5 9.63 -2.08 7.10
CA GLY A 5 11.06 -2.00 6.83
C GLY A 5 11.45 -0.72 6.08
N LYS A 6 12.56 -0.79 5.32
CA LYS A 6 13.05 0.32 4.48
C LYS A 6 12.04 0.68 3.39
N LYS A 7 12.12 1.90 2.87
CA LYS A 7 11.34 2.28 1.69
C LYS A 7 11.69 1.36 0.52
N ILE A 8 10.65 0.81 -0.10
CA ILE A 8 10.70 0.01 -1.32
C ILE A 8 9.66 0.56 -2.32
N ALA A 9 9.62 0.01 -3.53
CA ALA A 9 8.62 0.40 -4.52
C ALA A 9 7.20 0.11 -3.98
N GLU A 10 6.23 0.94 -4.35
CA GLU A 10 4.85 0.84 -3.87
C GLU A 10 4.24 -0.52 -4.19
N LYS A 11 4.50 -1.05 -5.39
CA LYS A 11 4.06 -2.39 -5.79
C LYS A 11 4.60 -3.47 -4.83
N ASP A 12 5.89 -3.41 -4.51
CA ASP A 12 6.54 -4.39 -3.61
C ASP A 12 6.03 -4.25 -2.17
N ALA A 13 5.73 -3.03 -1.72
CA ALA A 13 5.14 -2.78 -0.40
C ALA A 13 3.70 -3.33 -0.29
N LEU A 14 2.91 -3.25 -1.37
CA LEU A 14 1.59 -3.87 -1.43
C LEU A 14 1.68 -5.39 -1.44
N GLU A 15 2.64 -5.97 -2.18
CA GLU A 15 2.90 -7.40 -2.19
C GLU A 15 3.38 -7.91 -0.82
N LEU A 16 4.29 -7.18 -0.15
CA LEU A 16 4.71 -7.45 1.21
C LEU A 16 3.50 -7.44 2.18
N SER A 17 2.63 -6.44 2.04
CA SER A 17 1.43 -6.32 2.88
C SER A 17 0.49 -7.51 2.68
N TYR A 18 0.18 -7.85 1.43
CA TYR A 18 -0.70 -8.96 1.10
C TYR A 18 -0.13 -10.29 1.61
N ASN A 19 1.14 -10.56 1.33
CA ASN A 19 1.82 -11.77 1.79
C ASN A 19 1.81 -11.91 3.32
N ALA A 20 1.88 -10.80 4.06
CA ALA A 20 1.75 -10.84 5.51
C ALA A 20 0.33 -11.21 5.95
N ILE A 21 -0.69 -10.58 5.38
CA ILE A 21 -2.10 -10.83 5.71
C ILE A 21 -2.47 -12.28 5.42
N VAL A 22 -2.18 -12.80 4.23
CA VAL A 22 -2.51 -14.19 3.87
C VAL A 22 -1.74 -15.24 4.68
N ARG A 23 -0.62 -14.84 5.31
CA ARG A 23 0.14 -15.67 6.26
C ARG A 23 -0.29 -15.50 7.72
N GLY A 24 -1.44 -14.86 7.95
CA GLY A 24 -2.06 -14.74 9.26
C GLY A 24 -1.69 -13.49 10.06
N ALA A 25 -1.00 -12.51 9.45
CA ALA A 25 -0.84 -11.22 10.10
C ALA A 25 -2.19 -10.49 10.16
N VAL A 26 -2.52 -9.91 11.31
CA VAL A 26 -3.76 -9.11 11.48
C VAL A 26 -3.63 -7.64 11.03
N GLY A 27 -2.49 -7.26 10.44
CA GLY A 27 -2.19 -5.88 10.05
C GLY A 27 -0.71 -5.61 9.78
N VAL A 28 -0.40 -4.38 9.36
CA VAL A 28 0.94 -3.92 8.96
C VAL A 28 1.28 -2.56 9.57
N ASP A 29 2.58 -2.33 9.86
CA ASP A 29 3.16 -1.07 10.30
C ASP A 29 4.05 -0.46 9.21
N MET A 30 3.46 0.32 8.30
CA MET A 30 4.09 0.71 7.03
C MET A 30 4.68 2.13 7.01
N GLY A 31 5.22 2.66 8.11
CA GLY A 31 5.68 4.07 8.22
C GLY A 31 6.41 4.63 6.98
N ARG A 32 7.64 4.18 6.70
CA ARG A 32 8.43 4.70 5.55
C ARG A 32 7.76 4.46 4.19
N ASN A 33 7.10 3.32 3.99
CA ASN A 33 6.45 3.00 2.73
C ASN A 33 5.21 3.86 2.45
N ILE A 34 4.61 4.47 3.48
CA ILE A 34 3.55 5.47 3.34
C ILE A 34 4.16 6.87 3.16
N PHE A 35 4.88 7.38 4.17
CA PHE A 35 5.25 8.80 4.23
C PHE A 35 6.35 9.22 3.26
N GLN A 36 7.14 8.28 2.74
CA GLN A 36 8.18 8.56 1.73
C GLN A 36 7.72 8.21 0.32
N SER A 37 6.44 7.86 0.11
CA SER A 37 5.87 7.81 -1.24
C SER A 37 5.62 9.23 -1.75
N GLU A 38 5.73 9.44 -3.05
CA GLU A 38 5.30 10.70 -3.69
C GLU A 38 3.78 10.93 -3.54
N HIS A 39 3.03 9.86 -3.32
CA HIS A 39 1.57 9.87 -3.19
C HIS A 39 1.12 9.16 -1.90
N PRO A 40 1.39 9.73 -0.71
CA PRO A 40 1.14 9.07 0.58
C PRO A 40 -0.34 8.76 0.81
N GLY A 41 -1.24 9.65 0.35
CA GLY A 41 -2.69 9.46 0.42
C GLY A 41 -3.19 8.28 -0.42
N ALA A 42 -2.72 8.18 -1.67
CA ALA A 42 -2.98 7.03 -2.52
C ALA A 42 -2.44 5.73 -1.91
N MET A 43 -1.22 5.76 -1.37
CA MET A 43 -0.55 4.59 -0.83
C MET A 43 -1.25 4.03 0.41
N ILE A 44 -1.65 4.86 1.37
CA ILE A 44 -2.38 4.37 2.56
C ILE A 44 -3.75 3.79 2.19
N ARG A 45 -4.43 4.38 1.19
CA ARG A 45 -5.72 3.87 0.68
C ARG A 45 -5.55 2.51 0.00
N ALA A 46 -4.49 2.32 -0.78
CA ALA A 46 -4.18 1.03 -1.39
C ALA A 46 -3.85 -0.05 -0.34
N VAL A 47 -2.98 0.25 0.63
CA VAL A 47 -2.66 -0.66 1.75
C VAL A 47 -3.91 -1.02 2.55
N ARG A 48 -4.82 -0.06 2.80
CA ARG A 48 -6.09 -0.32 3.49
C ARG A 48 -6.95 -1.36 2.76
N GLN A 49 -6.99 -1.33 1.42
CA GLN A 49 -7.74 -2.33 0.65
C GLN A 49 -7.10 -3.72 0.75
N VAL A 50 -5.77 -3.81 0.76
CA VAL A 50 -5.06 -5.07 0.98
C VAL A 50 -5.40 -5.63 2.37
N VAL A 51 -5.27 -4.81 3.43
CA VAL A 51 -5.39 -5.25 4.82
C VAL A 51 -6.83 -5.60 5.24
N HIS A 52 -7.83 -4.86 4.75
CA HIS A 52 -9.21 -5.01 5.23
C HIS A 52 -10.18 -5.59 4.19
N LYS A 53 -9.75 -5.77 2.95
CA LYS A 53 -10.60 -6.25 1.84
C LYS A 53 -9.94 -7.35 1.01
N ASP A 54 -8.81 -7.89 1.48
CA ASP A 54 -8.06 -8.96 0.81
C ASP A 54 -7.76 -8.65 -0.67
N MET A 55 -7.56 -7.37 -0.99
CA MET A 55 -7.30 -6.95 -2.37
C MET A 55 -5.93 -7.45 -2.82
N GLU A 56 -5.91 -8.17 -3.95
CA GLU A 56 -4.68 -8.67 -4.58
C GLU A 56 -3.69 -7.53 -4.91
N PRO A 57 -2.37 -7.75 -4.78
CA PRO A 57 -1.35 -6.71 -4.96
C PRO A 57 -1.45 -5.95 -6.29
N GLY A 58 -1.73 -6.66 -7.38
CA GLY A 58 -1.89 -6.04 -8.71
C GLY A 58 -3.03 -5.03 -8.75
N ARG A 59 -4.20 -5.40 -8.23
CA ARG A 59 -5.37 -4.50 -8.18
C ARG A 59 -5.15 -3.35 -7.21
N ALA A 60 -4.49 -3.60 -6.08
CA ALA A 60 -4.14 -2.54 -5.15
C ALA A 60 -3.15 -1.54 -5.77
N TYR A 61 -2.23 -2.01 -6.61
CA TYR A 61 -1.30 -1.14 -7.33
C TYR A 61 -1.99 -0.34 -8.45
N ASP A 62 -2.96 -0.93 -9.15
CA ASP A 62 -3.79 -0.20 -10.11
C ASP A 62 -4.64 0.89 -9.43
N LEU A 63 -5.21 0.57 -8.26
CA LEU A 63 -5.88 1.56 -7.43
C LEU A 63 -4.91 2.67 -7.01
N PHE A 64 -3.72 2.34 -6.51
CA PHE A 64 -2.70 3.32 -6.16
C PHE A 64 -2.41 4.28 -7.33
N LYS A 65 -2.16 3.75 -8.54
CA LYS A 65 -1.90 4.58 -9.73
C LYS A 65 -3.08 5.49 -10.08
N THR A 66 -4.30 4.98 -9.98
CA THR A 66 -5.53 5.75 -10.23
C THR A 66 -5.61 6.93 -9.28
N LEU A 67 -5.50 6.67 -7.97
CA LEU A 67 -5.56 7.70 -6.93
C LEU A 67 -4.38 8.69 -7.02
N ALA A 68 -3.18 8.21 -7.33
CA ALA A 68 -2.01 9.06 -7.53
C ALA A 68 -2.17 10.02 -8.72
N SER A 69 -2.86 9.58 -9.78
CA SER A 69 -3.17 10.44 -10.93
C SER A 69 -4.24 11.48 -10.60
N GLU A 70 -5.23 11.12 -9.78
CA GLU A 70 -6.25 12.05 -9.28
C GLU A 70 -5.61 13.11 -8.37
N ASP A 71 -4.72 12.72 -7.45
CA ASP A 71 -4.01 13.65 -6.56
C ASP A 71 -3.23 14.72 -7.36
N LYS A 72 -2.65 14.36 -8.52
CA LYS A 72 -1.96 15.32 -9.40
C LYS A 72 -2.92 16.25 -10.15
N ALA A 73 -4.18 15.86 -10.36
CA ALA A 73 -5.14 16.70 -11.06
C ALA A 73 -5.65 17.87 -10.19
N PHE A 74 -5.46 17.81 -8.88
CA PHE A 74 -5.88 18.83 -7.92
C PHE A 74 -4.70 19.62 -7.31
N ALA A 75 -3.47 19.33 -7.71
CA ALA A 75 -2.24 20.01 -7.30
C ALA A 75 -1.78 21.01 -8.37
#